data_AF-A0A9R1I4W9-F1
#
_entry.id   AF-A0A9R1I4W9-F1
#
_cell.length_a   1.000
_cell.length_b   1.000
_cell.length_c   1.000
_cell.angle_alpha   90.00
_cell.angle_beta   90.00
_cell.angle_gamma   90.00
#
_symmetry.space_group_name_H-M   'P 1'
#
loop_
_entity.id
_entity.type
_entity.pdbx_description
1 polymer ?
#
loop_
_entity_poly.entity_id
_entity_poly.type
_entity_poly.pdbx_seq_one_letter_code
_entity_poly.pdbx_strand_id
1 'polypeptide(L)'
;MAPKAEKKPVATEKAPAGKKPKAEKRPPASKEGSEKKGKKKAKKSVETYKIYIFKVLKQVHPDIGISSKAMSIMNSFINDIFEKLAGESAKLARYNKKPTITSREIQTSVRLVLPGELAKHAVSEGTKAVTKFTSA
;
A
#
# COMPACT_ATOMS: atom_id res chain seq x y z
N MET A 1 24.35 61.50 1.06
CA MET A 1 23.48 61.99 -0.04
C MET A 1 22.13 61.26 0.06
N ALA A 2 21.02 61.90 -0.29
CA ALA A 2 19.66 61.51 0.12
C ALA A 2 19.01 60.34 -0.72
N PRO A 3 17.88 59.74 -0.27
CA PRO A 3 17.38 58.43 -0.75
C PRO A 3 15.97 58.48 -1.43
N LYS A 4 15.30 57.31 -1.54
CA LYS A 4 13.88 57.01 -1.95
C LYS A 4 13.59 56.81 -3.46
N ALA A 5 12.49 56.17 -3.90
CA ALA A 5 11.65 55.06 -3.38
C ALA A 5 10.57 54.66 -4.45
N GLU A 6 10.04 53.42 -4.34
CA GLU A 6 8.71 52.89 -4.77
C GLU A 6 7.88 53.52 -5.93
N LYS A 7 7.28 52.68 -6.80
CA LYS A 7 5.85 52.25 -6.71
C LYS A 7 5.37 51.31 -7.84
N LYS A 8 4.42 50.44 -7.49
CA LYS A 8 3.49 49.68 -8.39
C LYS A 8 2.16 50.48 -8.47
N PRO A 9 1.24 50.28 -9.46
CA PRO A 9 0.32 49.12 -9.39
C PRO A 9 -0.21 48.59 -10.75
N VAL A 10 -1.22 47.72 -10.68
CA VAL A 10 -1.89 46.96 -11.76
C VAL A 10 -3.27 47.56 -12.06
N ALA A 11 -3.78 47.48 -13.30
CA ALA A 11 -5.22 47.60 -13.59
C ALA A 11 -5.68 46.87 -14.88
N THR A 12 -6.70 46.00 -14.72
CA THR A 12 -7.89 45.73 -15.59
C THR A 12 -7.72 45.48 -17.11
N GLU A 13 -8.08 44.35 -17.72
CA GLU A 13 -9.35 43.55 -17.77
C GLU A 13 -10.27 43.90 -18.98
N LYS A 14 -10.90 42.86 -19.55
CA LYS A 14 -12.08 42.79 -20.47
C LYS A 14 -11.85 42.66 -21.98
N ALA A 15 -12.21 41.47 -22.49
CA ALA A 15 -12.76 41.26 -23.83
C ALA A 15 -14.27 41.64 -23.84
N PRO A 16 -14.94 41.79 -25.02
CA PRO A 16 -15.71 40.63 -25.50
C PRO A 16 -15.90 40.47 -27.03
N ALA A 17 -16.13 39.20 -27.41
CA ALA A 17 -16.93 38.61 -28.50
C ALA A 17 -17.53 39.43 -29.69
N GLY A 18 -17.52 38.82 -30.90
CA GLY A 18 -18.46 39.20 -31.97
C GLY A 18 -18.37 38.52 -33.37
N LYS A 19 -19.11 37.41 -33.57
CA LYS A 19 -19.77 36.96 -34.83
C LYS A 19 -18.97 36.45 -36.08
N LYS A 20 -19.20 35.15 -36.39
CA LYS A 20 -19.22 34.46 -37.73
C LYS A 20 -20.54 34.80 -38.50
N PRO A 21 -20.89 34.32 -39.73
CA PRO A 21 -20.40 33.21 -40.61
C PRO A 21 -20.06 33.70 -42.05
N LYS A 22 -20.10 32.98 -43.21
CA LYS A 22 -20.45 31.60 -43.69
C LYS A 22 -19.56 31.34 -44.96
N ALA A 23 -19.08 30.13 -45.32
CA ALA A 23 -19.70 29.11 -46.20
C ALA A 23 -18.54 28.30 -46.86
N GLU A 24 -18.61 27.09 -47.44
CA GLU A 24 -19.52 25.92 -47.45
C GLU A 24 -19.03 25.03 -48.64
N LYS A 25 -18.48 23.82 -48.41
CA LYS A 25 -18.69 22.59 -49.23
C LYS A 25 -17.79 21.38 -48.89
N ARG A 26 -18.39 20.19 -49.05
CA ARG A 26 -17.87 18.79 -49.11
C ARG A 26 -17.60 18.03 -47.78
N PRO A 27 -18.43 17.00 -47.48
CA PRO A 27 -18.15 15.91 -46.52
C PRO A 27 -17.71 14.62 -47.28
N PRO A 28 -17.56 13.45 -46.63
CA PRO A 28 -16.52 13.18 -45.63
C PRO A 28 -15.64 11.98 -46.04
N ALA A 29 -14.33 12.05 -45.80
CA ALA A 29 -13.47 10.87 -45.89
C ALA A 29 -13.58 10.06 -44.57
N SER A 30 -13.94 8.78 -44.68
CA SER A 30 -13.99 7.85 -43.56
C SER A 30 -12.61 7.69 -42.90
N LYS A 31 -12.57 7.90 -41.58
CA LYS A 31 -11.49 7.40 -40.73
C LYS A 31 -12.10 6.67 -39.55
N GLU A 32 -11.86 5.36 -39.50
CA GLU A 32 -12.13 4.52 -38.33
C GLU A 32 -11.23 4.93 -37.17
N GLY A 33 -11.68 5.91 -36.39
CA GLY A 33 -11.02 6.37 -35.17
C GLY A 33 -11.25 5.39 -34.01
N SER A 34 -10.60 4.23 -34.04
CA SER A 34 -10.61 3.25 -32.94
C SER A 34 -9.75 3.70 -31.74
N GLU A 35 -10.08 4.85 -31.14
CA GLU A 35 -9.42 5.31 -29.91
C GLU A 35 -10.19 4.87 -28.66
N LYS A 36 -9.68 3.76 -28.13
CA LYS A 36 -10.15 3.07 -26.93
C LYS A 36 -10.32 4.03 -25.76
N LYS A 37 -11.59 4.33 -25.45
CA LYS A 37 -12.10 4.86 -24.18
C LYS A 37 -11.20 4.43 -23.03
N GLY A 38 -10.40 5.37 -22.52
CA GLY A 38 -9.29 5.08 -21.62
C GLY A 38 -9.76 4.38 -20.35
N LYS A 39 -9.72 3.04 -20.34
CA LYS A 39 -9.84 2.25 -19.11
C LYS A 39 -8.67 2.67 -18.23
N LYS A 40 -8.94 3.56 -17.26
CA LYS A 40 -8.07 3.81 -16.11
C LYS A 40 -7.70 2.42 -15.59
N LYS A 41 -6.46 1.98 -15.83
CA LYS A 41 -5.97 0.70 -15.30
C LYS A 41 -6.18 0.80 -13.80
N ALA A 42 -7.12 0.01 -13.27
CA ALA A 42 -7.29 -0.08 -11.83
C ALA A 42 -5.91 -0.37 -11.27
N LYS A 43 -5.38 0.52 -10.41
CA LYS A 43 -4.11 0.25 -9.74
C LYS A 43 -4.33 -1.07 -9.03
N LYS A 44 -3.61 -2.11 -9.46
CA LYS A 44 -3.58 -3.39 -8.75
C LYS A 44 -3.24 -3.02 -7.31
N SER A 45 -4.20 -3.15 -6.41
CA SER A 45 -3.97 -2.79 -5.02
C SER A 45 -2.97 -3.79 -4.49
N VAL A 46 -1.71 -3.38 -4.40
CA VAL A 46 -0.71 -4.18 -3.70
C VAL A 46 -1.09 -4.06 -2.24
N GLU A 47 -1.71 -5.10 -1.72
CA GLU A 47 -2.00 -5.22 -0.30
C GLU A 47 -0.66 -5.12 0.43
N THR A 48 -0.52 -4.10 1.26
CA THR A 48 0.72 -3.78 1.94
C THR A 48 0.47 -3.56 3.42
N TYR A 49 1.40 -4.00 4.25
CA TYR A 49 1.28 -3.95 5.70
C TYR A 49 1.52 -2.54 6.27
N LYS A 50 1.66 -1.51 5.42
CA LYS A 50 2.07 -0.14 5.79
C LYS A 50 1.21 0.47 6.88
N ILE A 51 -0.12 0.34 6.78
CA ILE A 51 -1.07 0.87 7.76
C ILE A 51 -0.89 0.18 9.13
N TYR A 52 -0.69 -1.14 9.13
CA TYR A 52 -0.54 -1.93 10.36
C TYR A 52 0.80 -1.66 11.05
N ILE A 53 1.89 -1.61 10.27
CA ILE A 53 3.22 -1.23 10.78
C ILE A 53 3.19 0.17 11.41
N PHE A 54 2.50 1.14 10.81
CA PHE A 54 2.34 2.48 11.39
C PHE A 54 1.52 2.46 12.69
N LYS A 55 0.43 1.69 12.75
CA LYS A 55 -0.35 1.50 13.99
C LYS A 55 0.50 0.91 15.12
N VAL A 56 1.26 -0.15 14.84
CA VAL A 56 2.17 -0.78 15.82
C VAL A 56 3.28 0.19 16.24
N LEU A 57 3.87 0.94 15.29
CA LEU A 57 4.88 1.97 15.61
C LEU A 57 4.34 3.01 16.60
N LYS A 58 3.12 3.52 16.40
CA LYS A 58 2.52 4.49 17.31
C LYS A 58 2.10 3.91 18.66
N GLN A 59 1.89 2.59 18.75
CA GLN A 59 1.66 1.90 20.02
C GLN A 59 2.95 1.79 20.86
N VAL A 60 4.13 1.62 20.24
CA VAL A 60 5.41 1.53 20.96
C VAL A 60 6.12 2.88 21.13
N HIS A 61 6.00 3.78 20.16
CA HIS A 61 6.64 5.10 20.16
C HIS A 61 5.70 6.15 19.53
N PRO A 62 4.85 6.83 20.34
CA PRO A 62 3.87 7.81 19.87
C PRO A 62 4.48 8.98 19.07
N ASP A 63 5.67 9.45 19.44
CA ASP A 63 6.26 10.67 18.85
C ASP A 63 7.20 10.40 17.66
N ILE A 64 7.60 9.13 17.44
CA ILE A 64 8.54 8.76 16.38
C ILE A 64 7.82 8.59 15.03
N GLY A 65 8.46 9.02 13.95
CA GLY A 65 8.04 8.79 12.56
C GLY A 65 8.93 7.78 11.83
N ILE A 66 8.41 7.16 10.77
CA ILE A 66 9.15 6.22 9.91
C ILE A 66 9.29 6.78 8.50
N SER A 67 10.50 6.71 7.92
CA SER A 67 10.75 7.17 6.55
C SER A 67 10.12 6.23 5.51
N SER A 68 9.84 6.73 4.31
CA SER A 68 9.27 5.92 3.21
C SER A 68 10.15 4.74 2.79
N LYS A 69 11.48 4.88 2.89
CA LYS A 69 12.45 3.80 2.65
C LYS A 69 12.39 2.73 3.74
N ALA A 70 12.45 3.13 5.02
CA ALA A 70 12.32 2.20 6.14
C ALA A 70 10.96 1.49 6.15
N MET A 71 9.89 2.21 5.83
CA MET A 71 8.53 1.68 5.64
C MET A 71 8.47 0.59 4.57
N SER A 72 9.23 0.72 3.47
CA SER A 72 9.33 -0.33 2.44
C SER A 72 10.12 -1.54 2.91
N ILE A 73 11.22 -1.34 3.64
CA ILE A 73 12.03 -2.42 4.21
C ILE A 73 11.20 -3.25 5.20
N MET A 74 10.46 -2.60 6.10
CA MET A 74 9.56 -3.27 7.05
C MET A 74 8.45 -4.07 6.36
N ASN A 75 7.89 -3.55 5.25
CA ASN A 75 6.89 -4.30 4.47
C ASN A 75 7.49 -5.55 3.81
N SER A 76 8.71 -5.46 3.26
CA SER A 76 9.40 -6.62 2.69
C SER A 76 9.79 -7.64 3.77
N PHE A 77 10.23 -7.20 4.94
CA PHE A 77 10.54 -8.06 6.08
C PHE A 77 9.33 -8.89 6.54
N ILE A 78 8.13 -8.29 6.61
CA ILE A 78 6.91 -9.03 6.95
C ILE A 78 6.60 -10.10 5.89
N ASN A 79 6.77 -9.80 4.60
CA ASN A 79 6.56 -10.77 3.53
C ASN A 79 7.56 -11.94 3.59
N ASP A 80 8.85 -11.66 3.80
CA ASP A 80 9.90 -12.70 3.93
C ASP A 80 9.61 -13.66 5.10
N ILE A 81 9.28 -13.11 6.28
CA ILE A 81 8.90 -13.92 7.45
C ILE A 81 7.59 -14.69 7.20
N PHE A 82 6.61 -14.07 6.54
CA PHE A 82 5.34 -14.73 6.21
C PHE A 82 5.53 -15.91 5.24
N GLU A 83 6.27 -15.72 4.14
CA GLU A 83 6.56 -16.76 3.16
C GLU A 83 7.36 -17.90 3.79
N LYS A 84 8.35 -17.58 4.63
CA LYS A 84 9.15 -18.56 5.37
C LYS A 84 8.29 -19.40 6.35
N LEU A 85 7.39 -18.77 7.11
CA LEU A 85 6.48 -19.47 8.02
C LEU A 85 5.41 -20.28 7.28
N ALA A 86 4.83 -19.75 6.21
CA ALA A 86 3.83 -20.43 5.40
C ALA A 86 4.42 -21.66 4.69
N GLY A 87 5.61 -21.52 4.11
CA GLY A 87 6.34 -22.60 3.47
C GLY A 87 6.67 -23.74 4.44
N GLU A 88 7.17 -23.44 5.63
CA GLU A 88 7.45 -24.47 6.63
C GLU A 88 6.18 -25.15 7.17
N SER A 89 5.10 -24.38 7.35
CA SER A 89 3.81 -24.91 7.80
C SER A 89 3.17 -25.84 6.76
N ALA A 90 3.34 -25.53 5.48
CA ALA A 90 2.89 -26.39 4.38
C ALA A 90 3.70 -27.70 4.31
N LYS A 91 5.00 -27.69 4.61
CA LYS A 91 5.80 -28.92 4.75
C LYS A 91 5.31 -29.77 5.93
N LEU A 92 5.11 -29.16 7.11
CA LEU A 92 4.61 -29.88 8.29
C LEU A 92 3.23 -30.52 8.06
N ALA A 93 2.30 -29.80 7.42
CA ALA A 93 1.00 -30.35 7.05
C ALA A 93 1.15 -31.56 6.09
N ARG A 94 2.04 -31.46 5.10
CA ARG A 94 2.36 -32.56 4.17
C ARG A 94 2.99 -33.78 4.85
N TYR A 95 3.95 -33.59 5.76
CA TYR A 95 4.53 -34.69 6.55
C TYR A 95 3.47 -35.40 7.40
N ASN A 96 2.56 -34.62 8.02
CA ASN A 96 1.44 -35.14 8.80
C ASN A 96 0.30 -35.71 7.93
N LYS A 97 0.43 -35.72 6.59
CA LYS A 97 -0.58 -36.13 5.60
C LYS A 97 -1.94 -35.41 5.75
N LYS A 98 -1.93 -34.17 6.25
CA LYS A 98 -3.15 -33.35 6.42
C LYS A 98 -3.30 -32.35 5.27
N PRO A 99 -4.52 -32.18 4.71
CA PRO A 99 -4.77 -31.17 3.68
C PRO A 99 -4.91 -29.75 4.25
N THR A 100 -5.12 -29.62 5.57
CA THR A 100 -5.41 -28.35 6.25
C THR A 100 -4.26 -27.97 7.18
N ILE A 101 -3.76 -26.74 7.05
CA ILE A 101 -2.83 -26.13 8.00
C ILE A 101 -3.64 -25.61 9.20
N THR A 102 -3.31 -26.06 10.42
CA THR A 102 -3.95 -25.58 11.65
C THR A 102 -3.01 -24.68 12.44
N SER A 103 -3.51 -24.08 13.53
CA SER A 103 -2.69 -23.31 14.48
C SER A 103 -1.51 -24.11 15.04
N ARG A 104 -1.61 -25.45 15.11
CA ARG A 104 -0.54 -26.33 15.57
C ARG A 104 0.65 -26.38 14.61
N GLU A 105 0.38 -26.46 13.29
CA GLU A 105 1.44 -26.40 12.28
C GLU A 105 2.10 -25.02 12.29
N ILE A 106 1.33 -23.92 12.33
CA ILE A 106 1.88 -22.56 12.45
C ILE A 106 2.77 -22.42 13.70
N GLN A 107 2.29 -22.84 14.88
CA GLN A 107 3.02 -22.75 16.14
C GLN A 107 4.34 -23.55 16.11
N THR A 108 4.35 -24.68 15.42
CA THR A 108 5.55 -25.50 15.25
C THR A 108 6.53 -24.84 14.28
N SER A 109 6.06 -24.32 13.15
CA SER A 109 6.88 -23.54 12.20
C SER A 109 7.53 -22.32 12.84
N VAL A 110 6.81 -21.59 13.70
CA VAL A 110 7.38 -20.45 14.45
C VAL A 110 8.58 -20.86 15.30
N ARG A 111 8.54 -22.06 15.92
CA ARG A 111 9.66 -22.60 16.71
C ARG A 111 10.83 -23.10 15.87
N LEU A 112 10.61 -23.45 14.61
CA LEU A 112 11.66 -23.85 13.67
C LEU A 112 12.32 -22.65 12.97
N VAL A 113 11.54 -21.60 12.69
CA VAL A 113 11.96 -20.43 11.90
C VAL A 113 12.61 -19.35 12.76
N LEU A 114 12.18 -19.16 14.01
CA LEU A 114 12.72 -18.14 14.92
C LEU A 114 13.66 -18.75 15.96
N PRO A 115 14.77 -18.08 16.32
CA PRO A 115 15.70 -18.59 17.33
C PRO A 115 15.24 -18.30 18.77
N GLY A 116 15.58 -19.20 19.68
CA GLY A 116 15.63 -18.96 21.13
C GLY A 116 14.40 -18.26 21.73
N GLU A 117 14.61 -17.09 22.31
CA GLU A 117 13.56 -16.32 23.01
C GLU A 117 12.52 -15.70 22.07
N LEU A 118 12.91 -15.37 20.83
CA LEU A 118 11.97 -14.84 19.83
C LEU A 118 10.87 -15.86 19.52
N ALA A 119 11.23 -17.14 19.42
CA ALA A 119 10.24 -18.22 19.27
C ALA A 119 9.31 -18.34 20.49
N LYS A 120 9.83 -18.20 21.72
CA LYS A 120 9.03 -18.25 22.95
C LYS A 120 7.99 -17.13 22.99
N HIS A 121 8.42 -15.89 22.72
CA HIS A 121 7.53 -14.72 22.71
C HIS A 121 6.51 -14.78 21.57
N ALA A 122 6.94 -15.12 20.34
CA ALA A 122 6.05 -15.24 19.20
C ALA A 122 4.97 -16.32 19.40
N VAL A 123 5.32 -17.45 20.00
CA VAL A 123 4.35 -18.49 20.37
C VAL A 123 3.38 -18.01 21.46
N SER A 124 3.87 -17.32 22.50
CA SER A 124 3.04 -16.72 23.55
C SER A 124 2.00 -15.77 22.96
N GLU A 125 2.42 -14.80 22.13
CA GLU A 125 1.50 -13.83 21.53
C GLU A 125 0.52 -14.50 20.55
N GLY A 126 0.98 -15.49 19.78
CA GLY A 126 0.11 -16.30 18.92
C GLY A 126 -0.99 -17.04 19.70
N THR A 127 -0.64 -17.69 20.81
CA THR A 127 -1.62 -18.37 21.66
C THR A 127 -2.61 -17.40 22.29
N LYS A 128 -2.14 -16.26 22.84
CA LYS A 128 -3.02 -15.20 23.38
C LYS A 128 -4.03 -14.69 22.34
N ALA A 129 -3.58 -14.46 21.11
CA ALA A 129 -4.44 -14.00 20.03
C ALA A 129 -5.52 -15.02 19.66
N VAL A 130 -5.16 -16.32 19.59
CA VAL A 130 -6.13 -17.41 19.34
C VAL A 130 -7.15 -17.50 20.47
N THR A 131 -6.71 -17.52 21.73
CA THR A 131 -7.62 -17.56 22.89
C THR A 131 -8.59 -16.39 22.90
N LYS A 132 -8.08 -15.16 22.67
CA LYS A 132 -8.94 -13.96 22.59
C LYS A 132 -9.95 -14.04 21.45
N PHE A 133 -9.58 -14.61 20.31
CA PHE A 133 -10.50 -14.79 19.17
C PHE A 133 -11.57 -15.85 19.45
N THR A 134 -11.24 -16.93 20.17
CA THR A 134 -12.20 -17.99 20.52
C THR A 134 -13.14 -17.65 21.68
N SER A 135 -12.85 -16.58 22.42
CA SER A 135 -13.64 -16.12 23.59
C SER A 135 -14.43 -14.82 23.33
N ALA A 136 -14.46 -14.37 22.08
CA ALA A 136 -15.21 -13.20 21.61
C ALA A 136 -16.39 -13.62 20.73
#